data_AF-A0A955FRH4-F1
#
_entry.id   AF-A0A955FRH4-F1
#
_cell.length_a   1.000
_cell.length_b   1.000
_cell.length_c   1.000
_cell.angle_alpha   90.00
_cell.angle_beta   90.00
_cell.angle_gamma   90.00
#
_symmetry.space_group_name_H-M   'P 1'
#
loop_
_entity.id
_entity.type
_entity.pdbx_description
1 polymer ?
#
loop_
_entity_poly.entity_id
_entity_poly.type
_entity_poly.pdbx_seq_one_letter_code
_entity_poly.pdbx_strand_id
1 'polypeptide(L)'
;IKPALSVGLSVTRVGGRGHTASQKDVAAKTLYALAAYSQAKEFSHFGSELALATRRDLETGKLLYEVLTQSPNELFTIIEQQLMLDIVLSLSEGQVLDLATLKMSVRDFATKIHTDNDFGKVRDELKAKSLLELKR
;
A
#
# COMPACT_ATOMS: atom_id res chain seq x y z
N ILE A 1 10.99 -10.31 -0.87
CA ILE A 1 9.53 -10.33 -0.66
C ILE A 1 9.20 -11.61 0.09
N LYS A 2 8.60 -11.49 1.28
CA LYS A 2 8.10 -12.60 2.10
C LYS A 2 6.75 -12.15 2.65
N PRO A 3 5.65 -12.92 2.55
CA PRO A 3 5.53 -14.25 1.94
C PRO A 3 5.80 -14.23 0.42
N ALA A 4 6.26 -15.36 -0.14
CA ALA A 4 6.60 -15.50 -1.55
C ALA A 4 5.34 -15.75 -2.40
N LEU A 5 4.46 -14.74 -2.46
CA LEU A 5 3.21 -14.78 -3.22
C LEU A 5 3.39 -14.13 -4.60
N SER A 6 2.86 -14.76 -5.65
CA SER A 6 2.77 -14.16 -6.98
C SER A 6 1.37 -13.58 -7.19
N VAL A 7 1.25 -12.25 -7.14
CA VAL A 7 -0.05 -11.55 -7.20
C VAL A 7 -0.80 -11.83 -8.50
N GLY A 8 -0.10 -11.93 -9.63
CA GLY A 8 -0.73 -12.18 -10.94
C GLY A 8 -1.26 -13.61 -11.15
N LEU A 9 -0.69 -14.60 -10.44
CA LEU A 9 -1.13 -16.01 -10.52
C LEU A 9 -2.08 -16.39 -9.38
N SER A 10 -2.09 -15.62 -8.29
CA SER A 10 -2.87 -15.91 -7.11
C SER A 10 -4.29 -15.37 -7.27
N VAL A 11 -5.28 -16.26 -7.19
CA VAL A 11 -6.71 -15.92 -7.33
C VAL A 11 -7.53 -16.48 -6.18
N THR A 12 -8.59 -15.77 -5.81
CA THR A 12 -9.61 -16.26 -4.86
C THR A 12 -10.87 -16.66 -5.63
N ARG A 13 -11.36 -17.89 -5.38
CA ARG A 13 -12.62 -18.38 -5.99
C ARG A 13 -13.86 -17.74 -5.38
N VAL A 14 -13.77 -17.24 -4.15
CA VAL A 14 -14.89 -16.58 -3.45
C VAL A 14 -15.03 -15.12 -3.88
N GLY A 15 -13.95 -14.54 -4.43
CA GLY A 15 -13.87 -13.13 -4.80
C GLY A 15 -13.86 -12.25 -3.55
N GLY A 16 -14.52 -11.09 -3.64
CA GLY A 16 -14.65 -10.13 -2.54
C GLY A 16 -15.98 -10.23 -1.76
N ARG A 17 -16.72 -11.35 -1.82
CA ARG A 17 -18.06 -11.43 -1.21
C ARG A 17 -18.09 -11.20 0.31
N GLY A 18 -16.99 -11.51 1.02
CA GLY A 18 -16.85 -11.24 2.45
C GLY A 18 -16.27 -9.88 2.80
N HIS A 19 -15.93 -9.05 1.80
CA HIS A 19 -15.27 -7.76 2.03
C HIS A 19 -16.32 -6.64 2.15
N THR A 20 -16.05 -5.67 3.02
CA THR A 20 -16.80 -4.41 3.08
C THR A 20 -16.57 -3.59 1.80
N ALA A 21 -17.40 -2.56 1.56
CA ALA A 21 -17.25 -1.71 0.37
C ALA A 21 -15.86 -1.05 0.32
N SER A 22 -15.43 -0.44 1.42
CA SER A 22 -14.11 0.21 1.51
C SER A 22 -12.94 -0.76 1.29
N GLN A 23 -13.05 -1.99 1.80
CA GLN A 23 -12.03 -3.03 1.56
C GLN A 23 -11.94 -3.43 0.08
N LYS A 24 -13.08 -3.51 -0.63
CA LYS A 24 -13.08 -3.81 -2.08
C LYS A 24 -12.40 -2.69 -2.86
N ASP A 25 -12.67 -1.44 -2.51
CA ASP A 25 -12.08 -0.29 -3.19
C ASP A 25 -10.57 -0.23 -3.02
N VAL A 26 -10.08 -0.41 -1.79
CA VAL A 26 -8.64 -0.45 -1.49
C VAL A 26 -7.97 -1.63 -2.19
N ALA A 27 -8.59 -2.82 -2.15
CA ALA A 27 -8.05 -4.00 -2.82
C ALA A 27 -7.99 -3.83 -4.36
N ALA A 28 -9.04 -3.27 -4.97
CA ALA A 28 -9.07 -3.02 -6.41
C ALA A 28 -7.98 -2.04 -6.85
N LYS A 29 -7.82 -0.93 -6.12
CA LYS A 29 -6.76 0.05 -6.37
C LYS A 29 -5.36 -0.55 -6.20
N THR A 30 -5.17 -1.39 -5.18
CA THR A 30 -3.89 -2.08 -4.93
C THR A 30 -3.53 -3.03 -6.08
N LEU A 31 -4.49 -3.82 -6.55
CA LEU A 31 -4.28 -4.73 -7.68
C LEU A 31 -3.97 -3.98 -8.98
N TYR A 32 -4.67 -2.87 -9.24
CA TYR A 32 -4.41 -2.01 -10.38
C TYR A 32 -2.98 -1.45 -10.34
N ALA A 33 -2.56 -0.91 -9.20
CA ALA A 33 -1.21 -0.36 -9.02
C ALA A 33 -0.12 -1.43 -9.19
N LEU A 34 -0.33 -2.64 -8.67
CA LEU A 34 0.62 -3.75 -8.83
C LEU A 34 0.69 -4.26 -10.29
N ALA A 35 -0.43 -4.25 -11.02
CA ALA A 35 -0.45 -4.58 -12.44
C ALA A 35 0.31 -3.53 -13.27
N ALA A 36 0.06 -2.23 -13.02
CA ALA A 36 0.78 -1.13 -13.64
C ALA A 36 2.28 -1.18 -13.34
N TYR A 37 2.65 -1.50 -12.09
CA TYR A 37 4.04 -1.74 -11.70
C TYR A 37 4.70 -2.87 -12.49
N SER A 38 4.02 -4.02 -12.62
CA SER A 38 4.55 -5.16 -13.37
C SER A 38 4.80 -4.78 -14.83
N GLN A 39 3.85 -4.08 -15.44
CA GLN A 39 3.98 -3.58 -16.80
C GLN A 39 5.15 -2.60 -16.93
N ALA A 40 5.22 -1.61 -16.03
CA ALA A 40 6.29 -0.62 -16.00
C ALA A 40 7.68 -1.24 -15.78
N LYS A 41 7.77 -2.30 -14.97
CA LYS A 41 9.01 -3.04 -14.72
C LYS A 41 9.50 -3.74 -15.97
N GLU A 42 8.62 -4.43 -16.69
CA GLU A 42 8.99 -5.05 -17.98
C GLU A 42 9.49 -4.01 -18.98
N PHE A 43 8.80 -2.87 -19.12
CA PHE A 43 9.25 -1.79 -20.00
C PHE A 43 10.60 -1.20 -19.60
N SER A 44 10.88 -1.10 -18.30
CA SER A 44 12.17 -0.59 -17.82
C SER A 44 13.37 -1.46 -18.24
N HIS A 45 13.15 -2.75 -18.53
CA HIS A 45 14.21 -3.65 -18.97
C HIS A 45 14.63 -3.43 -20.43
N PHE A 46 13.78 -2.78 -21.26
CA PHE A 46 14.07 -2.54 -22.67
C PHE A 46 14.87 -1.24 -22.94
N GLY A 47 15.35 -0.56 -21.88
CA GLY A 47 16.28 0.56 -22.00
C GLY A 47 15.69 1.86 -22.54
N SER A 48 14.36 1.99 -22.57
CA SER A 48 13.72 3.24 -22.99
C SER A 48 13.69 4.27 -21.85
N GLU A 49 13.79 5.55 -22.20
CA GLU A 49 13.57 6.65 -21.25
C GLU A 49 12.18 6.50 -20.64
N LEU A 50 12.14 6.20 -19.33
CA LEU A 50 10.89 6.04 -18.61
C LEU A 50 10.21 7.41 -18.48
N ALA A 51 8.98 7.50 -18.98
CA ALA A 51 8.10 8.63 -18.73
C ALA A 51 7.90 8.85 -17.23
N LEU A 52 7.64 10.09 -16.81
CA LEU A 52 7.43 10.44 -15.40
C LEU A 52 6.32 9.58 -14.75
N ALA A 53 5.23 9.33 -15.48
CA ALA A 53 4.14 8.46 -15.02
C ALA A 53 4.63 7.01 -14.75
N THR A 54 5.45 6.45 -15.65
CA THR A 54 5.99 5.09 -15.48
C THR A 54 6.97 5.00 -14.30
N ARG A 55 7.75 6.06 -14.05
CA ARG A 55 8.61 6.13 -12.85
C ARG A 55 7.77 6.14 -11.58
N ARG A 56 6.69 6.91 -11.56
CA ARG A 56 5.74 6.94 -10.43
C ARG A 56 5.14 5.56 -10.17
N ASP A 57 4.71 4.86 -11.22
CA ASP A 57 4.14 3.51 -11.08
C ASP A 57 5.19 2.52 -10.54
N LEU A 58 6.44 2.66 -10.98
CA LEU A 58 7.57 1.87 -10.47
C LEU A 58 7.85 2.11 -8.98
N GLU A 59 7.84 3.38 -8.54
CA GLU A 59 8.07 3.73 -7.13
C GLU A 59 6.91 3.27 -6.24
N THR A 60 5.68 3.53 -6.67
CA THR A 60 4.47 3.14 -5.94
C THR A 60 4.41 1.62 -5.77
N GLY A 61 4.67 0.87 -6.83
CA GLY A 61 4.67 -0.59 -6.77
C GLY A 61 5.79 -1.17 -5.89
N LYS A 62 6.99 -0.57 -5.90
CA LYS A 62 8.07 -0.96 -4.96
C LYS A 62 7.63 -0.81 -3.51
N LEU A 63 7.06 0.35 -3.16
CA LEU A 63 6.54 0.61 -1.81
C LEU A 63 5.43 -0.38 -1.44
N LEU A 64 4.51 -0.67 -2.35
CA LEU A 64 3.47 -1.68 -2.10
C LEU A 64 4.06 -3.07 -1.81
N TYR A 65 5.09 -3.51 -2.54
CA TYR A 65 5.76 -4.78 -2.26
C TYR A 65 6.49 -4.80 -0.91
N GLU A 66 7.05 -3.67 -0.48
CA GLU A 66 7.70 -3.54 0.82
C GLU A 66 6.68 -3.57 1.97
N VAL A 67 5.54 -2.88 1.82
CA VAL A 67 4.44 -2.88 2.80
C VAL A 67 3.83 -4.27 2.96
N LEU A 68 3.64 -4.97 1.83
CA LEU A 68 3.14 -6.34 1.79
C LEU A 68 4.16 -7.36 2.30
N THR A 69 5.43 -6.97 2.47
CA THR A 69 6.44 -7.85 3.06
C THR A 69 6.26 -7.90 4.58
N GLN A 70 6.03 -9.11 5.10
CA GLN A 70 5.70 -9.37 6.50
C GLN A 70 6.55 -10.52 7.04
N SER A 71 6.97 -10.38 8.30
CA SER A 71 7.64 -11.46 9.04
C SER A 71 6.61 -12.47 9.56
N PRO A 72 6.95 -13.76 9.75
CA PRO A 72 5.98 -14.80 10.15
C PRO A 72 5.20 -14.54 11.45
N ASN A 73 5.78 -13.77 12.38
CA ASN A 73 5.16 -13.43 13.67
C ASN A 73 4.51 -12.04 13.69
N GLU A 74 4.53 -11.34 12.55
CA GLU A 74 3.96 -10.00 12.42
C GLU A 74 2.51 -10.12 11.94
N LEU A 75 1.57 -10.10 12.88
CA LEU A 75 0.15 -10.14 12.58
C LEU A 75 -0.42 -8.71 12.58
N PHE A 76 -1.21 -8.42 11.54
CA PHE A 76 -1.95 -7.17 11.42
C PHE A 76 -3.43 -7.44 11.32
N THR A 77 -4.25 -6.62 11.99
CA THR A 77 -5.70 -6.66 11.84
C THR A 77 -6.13 -6.15 10.47
N ILE A 78 -7.37 -6.43 10.07
CA ILE A 78 -7.88 -6.03 8.75
C ILE A 78 -7.90 -4.50 8.60
N ILE A 79 -8.23 -3.78 9.66
CA ILE A 79 -8.25 -2.30 9.69
C ILE A 79 -6.83 -1.74 9.48
N GLU A 80 -5.85 -2.33 10.17
CA GLU A 80 -4.44 -1.95 10.04
C GLU A 80 -3.94 -2.14 8.61
N GLN A 81 -4.25 -3.29 8.01
CA GLN A 81 -3.89 -3.58 6.62
C GLN A 81 -4.53 -2.58 5.65
N GLN A 82 -5.81 -2.26 5.85
CA GLN A 82 -6.52 -1.32 5.01
C GLN A 82 -5.92 0.09 5.09
N LEU A 83 -5.58 0.58 6.28
CA LEU A 83 -4.92 1.87 6.46
C LEU A 83 -3.54 1.91 5.80
N MET A 84 -2.73 0.88 5.99
CA MET A 84 -1.39 0.81 5.40
C MET A 84 -1.47 0.89 3.87
N LEU A 85 -2.35 0.11 3.26
CA LEU A 85 -2.52 0.11 1.80
C LEU A 85 -3.08 1.44 1.29
N ASP A 86 -4.08 2.01 1.96
CA ASP A 86 -4.70 3.25 1.54
C ASP A 86 -3.77 4.47 1.70
N ILE A 87 -2.88 4.47 2.68
CA ILE A 87 -1.83 5.49 2.83
C ILE A 87 -0.89 5.42 1.64
N VAL A 88 -0.37 4.23 1.32
CA VAL A 88 0.59 4.02 0.23
C VAL A 88 -0.01 4.42 -1.11
N LEU A 89 -1.28 4.07 -1.35
CA LEU A 89 -2.00 4.45 -2.57
C LEU A 89 -2.27 5.96 -2.69
N SER A 90 -2.22 6.71 -1.60
CA SER A 90 -2.44 8.17 -1.60
C SER A 90 -1.18 9.01 -1.66
N LEU A 91 0.00 8.39 -1.65
CA LEU A 91 1.25 9.12 -1.73
C LEU A 91 1.34 9.85 -3.08
N SER A 92 1.73 11.11 -3.00
CA SER A 92 2.09 11.90 -4.19
C SER A 92 3.57 11.70 -4.50
N GLU A 93 3.95 11.96 -5.76
CA GLU A 93 5.35 11.89 -6.22
C GLU A 93 6.30 12.61 -5.26
N GLY A 94 7.37 11.92 -4.86
CA GLY A 94 8.43 12.45 -3.99
C GLY A 94 8.23 12.28 -2.48
N GLN A 95 7.13 11.70 -2.01
CA GLN A 95 6.94 11.42 -0.58
C GLN A 95 7.59 10.08 -0.20
N VAL A 96 8.62 10.14 0.65
CA VAL A 96 9.26 8.96 1.21
C VAL A 96 8.52 8.55 2.47
N LEU A 97 7.97 7.34 2.46
CA LEU A 97 7.26 6.76 3.59
C LEU A 97 8.24 5.95 4.44
N ASP A 98 8.30 6.22 5.74
CA ASP A 98 8.97 5.30 6.67
C ASP A 98 8.06 4.15 7.05
N LEU A 99 8.34 2.98 6.48
CA LEU A 99 7.59 1.75 6.69
C LEU A 99 7.70 1.21 8.11
N ALA A 100 8.82 1.44 8.81
CA ALA A 100 8.99 0.98 10.18
C ALA A 100 8.08 1.77 11.12
N THR A 101 8.11 3.09 10.98
CA THR A 101 7.23 3.99 11.74
C THR A 101 5.76 3.75 11.39
N LEU A 102 5.42 3.51 10.12
CA LEU A 102 4.06 3.17 9.71
C LEU A 102 3.57 1.91 10.42
N LYS A 103 4.30 0.79 10.33
CA LYS A 103 3.88 -0.49 10.93
C LYS A 103 3.71 -0.42 12.45
N MET A 104 4.54 0.37 13.14
CA MET A 104 4.41 0.60 14.58
C MET A 104 3.19 1.46 14.92
N SER A 105 3.06 2.62 14.27
CA SER A 105 2.00 3.59 14.56
C SER A 105 0.61 3.06 14.19
N VAL A 106 0.50 2.25 13.13
CA VAL A 106 -0.76 1.64 12.70
C VAL A 106 -1.44 0.86 13.82
N ARG A 107 -0.70 0.21 14.72
CA ARG A 107 -1.26 -0.52 15.88
C ARG A 107 -1.95 0.41 16.87
N ASP A 108 -1.35 1.56 17.17
CA ASP A 108 -1.88 2.55 18.12
C ASP A 108 -3.08 3.32 17.56
N PHE A 109 -3.14 3.46 16.23
CA PHE A 109 -4.22 4.15 15.55
C PHE A 109 -5.41 3.23 15.25
N ALA A 110 -5.18 1.93 15.03
CA ALA A 110 -6.25 0.97 14.81
C ALA A 110 -7.19 0.81 16.01
N THR A 111 -6.68 0.96 17.24
CA THR A 111 -7.52 0.91 18.45
C THR A 111 -8.46 2.11 18.59
N LYS A 112 -8.21 3.20 17.86
CA LYS A 112 -9.03 4.43 17.91
C LYS A 112 -10.17 4.43 16.90
N ILE A 113 -10.19 3.47 15.98
CA ILE A 113 -11.20 3.41 14.92
C ILE A 113 -12.36 2.55 15.41
N HIS A 114 -13.45 3.23 15.77
CA HIS A 114 -14.72 2.58 16.12
C HIS A 114 -15.85 2.91 15.14
N THR A 115 -15.69 3.86 14.21
CA THR A 115 -16.73 4.26 13.24
C THR A 115 -16.13 4.67 11.88
N ASP A 116 -16.86 4.43 10.79
CA ASP A 116 -16.45 4.69 9.39
C ASP A 116 -16.05 6.15 9.11
N ASN A 117 -16.55 7.10 9.90
CA ASN A 117 -16.26 8.53 9.74
C ASN A 117 -14.89 8.94 10.32
N ASP A 118 -14.31 8.11 11.19
CA ASP A 118 -13.00 8.35 11.80
C ASP A 118 -11.84 7.86 10.93
N PHE A 119 -12.13 6.98 9.97
CA PHE A 119 -11.14 6.38 9.08
C PHE A 119 -10.37 7.42 8.26
N GLY A 120 -11.08 8.43 7.72
CA GLY A 120 -10.45 9.48 6.91
C GLY A 120 -9.50 10.35 7.72
N LYS A 121 -9.91 10.76 8.93
CA LYS A 121 -9.09 11.61 9.81
C LYS A 121 -7.86 10.88 10.33
N VAL A 122 -8.04 9.63 10.75
CA VAL A 122 -6.94 8.78 11.23
C VAL A 122 -5.94 8.49 10.12
N ARG A 123 -6.42 8.30 8.88
CA ARG A 123 -5.55 8.17 7.71
C ARG A 123 -4.70 9.40 7.49
N ASP A 124 -5.30 10.60 7.52
CA ASP A 124 -4.58 11.84 7.28
C ASP A 124 -3.56 12.14 8.39
N GLU A 125 -3.91 11.88 9.66
CA GLU A 125 -3.00 12.00 10.80
C GLU A 125 -1.83 11.00 10.73
N LEU A 126 -2.12 9.76 10.34
CA LEU A 126 -1.12 8.71 10.20
C LEU A 126 -0.19 8.98 9.02
N LYS A 127 -0.72 9.51 7.92
CA LYS A 127 0.06 9.95 6.76
C LYS A 127 1.00 11.11 7.14
N ALA A 128 0.51 12.08 7.92
CA ALA A 128 1.33 13.20 8.38
C ALA A 128 2.50 12.75 9.29
N LYS A 129 2.30 11.71 10.11
CA LYS A 129 3.34 11.19 11.00
C LYS A 129 4.35 10.26 10.32
N SER A 130 3.93 9.54 9.28
CA SER A 130 4.76 8.55 8.57
C SER A 130 5.51 9.13 7.37
N LEU A 131 5.19 10.36 6.97
CA LEU A 131 6.00 11.11 6.01
C LEU A 131 7.33 11.50 6.66
N LEU A 132 8.44 11.05 6.09
CA LEU A 132 9.70 11.74 6.33
C LEU A 132 9.61 13.11 5.63
N GLU A 133 9.66 14.20 6.39
CA GLU A 133 10.00 15.49 5.81
C GLU A 133 11.37 15.33 5.15
N LEU A 134 11.41 15.45 3.83
CA LEU A 134 12.64 15.53 3.07
C LEU A 134 13.35 16.82 3.53
N LYS A 135 14.20 16.71 4.56
CA LYS A 135 15.13 17.78 4.91
C LYS A 135 16.00 18.01 3.68
N ARG A 136 15.71 19.11 3.00
CA ARG A 136 16.54 19.77 1.98
C ARG A 136 18.01 19.75 2.36
#